data_AF-A0A7X9DIL0-F1
#
_entry.id   AF-A0A7X9DIL0-F1
#
_cell.length_a   1.000
_cell.length_b   1.000
_cell.length_c   1.000
_cell.angle_alpha   90.00
_cell.angle_beta   90.00
_cell.angle_gamma   90.00
#
_symmetry.space_group_name_H-M   'P 1'
#
loop_
_entity.id
_entity.type
_entity.pdbx_description
1 polymer ?
#
loop_
_entity_poly.entity_id
_entity_poly.type
_entity_poly.pdbx_seq_one_letter_code
_entity_poly.pdbx_strand_id
1 'polypeptide(L)'
;MKKDIKVVGVISSARFNGNTAILVREALKGAKDEGASVTEIFLPKYKLGFCTGCLTCTAEGKCPILDDLEEIRKLIYEADGIILGSPTYSMEHNAIMKCFFERLGPYTLYASLLGGKYGAGISTAYGTEAKKVAKGLTSIFKFGIFQRSYVSGFLGVNTMVKGVERRVDESPDNLKKAHDLGRKITRDIKSSNKYPFQNLIMRLVISLYLKPIFKRSILCNKEGRERATYNSLLQRGLI
;
A
#
# COMPACT_ATOMS: atom_id res chain seq x y z
N MET A 1 -12.17 14.37 -20.60
CA MET A 1 -11.28 13.19 -20.81
C MET A 1 -11.50 12.21 -19.68
N LYS A 2 -11.69 10.91 -19.97
CA LYS A 2 -11.81 9.87 -18.93
C LYS A 2 -10.44 9.77 -18.24
N LYS A 3 -10.39 9.94 -16.92
CA LYS A 3 -9.14 9.81 -16.15
C LYS A 3 -8.60 8.39 -16.36
N ASP A 4 -7.35 8.26 -16.82
CA ASP A 4 -6.67 6.96 -16.89
C ASP A 4 -6.42 6.47 -15.47
N ILE A 5 -6.98 5.31 -15.11
CA ILE A 5 -6.91 4.75 -13.76
C ILE A 5 -5.66 3.88 -13.67
N LYS A 6 -4.76 4.21 -12.74
CA LYS A 6 -3.52 3.44 -12.53
C LYS A 6 -3.63 2.53 -11.30
N VAL A 7 -3.38 1.23 -11.44
CA VAL A 7 -3.32 0.27 -10.33
C VAL A 7 -1.95 -0.41 -10.28
N VAL A 8 -1.31 -0.36 -9.11
CA VAL A 8 0.00 -0.98 -8.88
C VAL A 8 -0.14 -2.20 -7.97
N GLY A 9 0.50 -3.31 -8.31
CA GLY A 9 0.63 -4.48 -7.45
C GLY A 9 2.04 -4.61 -6.90
N VAL A 10 2.22 -4.49 -5.60
CA VAL A 10 3.50 -4.63 -4.91
C VAL A 10 3.62 -6.04 -4.34
N ILE A 11 4.61 -6.80 -4.79
CA ILE A 11 4.80 -8.21 -4.44
C ILE A 11 6.12 -8.36 -3.70
N SER A 12 6.09 -8.89 -2.49
CA SER A 12 7.29 -9.17 -1.70
C SER A 12 7.65 -10.67 -1.61
N SER A 13 6.89 -11.55 -2.25
CA SER A 13 7.14 -12.99 -2.16
C SER A 13 8.52 -13.37 -2.71
N ALA A 14 9.26 -14.21 -1.99
CA ALA A 14 10.61 -14.62 -2.37
C ALA A 14 10.68 -15.32 -3.74
N ARG A 15 9.61 -16.02 -4.14
CA ARG A 15 9.52 -16.74 -5.41
C ARG A 15 8.72 -15.90 -6.41
N PHE A 16 9.26 -15.74 -7.62
CA PHE A 16 8.59 -15.01 -8.71
C PHE A 16 7.22 -15.63 -9.04
N ASN A 17 7.10 -16.96 -9.04
CA ASN A 17 5.85 -17.70 -9.26
C ASN A 17 5.28 -18.30 -7.97
N GLY A 18 5.50 -17.61 -6.84
CA GLY A 18 4.93 -17.99 -5.55
C GLY A 18 3.43 -17.74 -5.46
N ASN A 19 2.76 -18.40 -4.51
CA ASN A 19 1.32 -18.31 -4.30
C ASN A 19 0.82 -16.85 -4.15
N THR A 20 1.49 -16.02 -3.35
CA THR A 20 1.12 -14.60 -3.22
C THR A 20 1.26 -13.84 -4.54
N ALA A 21 2.35 -14.04 -5.28
CA ALA A 21 2.58 -13.37 -6.55
C ALA A 21 1.49 -13.71 -7.58
N ILE A 22 1.09 -14.98 -7.63
CA ILE A 22 0.01 -15.46 -8.51
C ILE A 22 -1.29 -14.72 -8.21
N LEU A 23 -1.70 -14.64 -6.93
CA LEU A 23 -2.92 -13.95 -6.55
C LEU A 23 -2.86 -12.44 -6.83
N VAL A 24 -1.71 -11.78 -6.60
CA VAL A 24 -1.57 -10.35 -6.94
C VAL A 24 -1.67 -10.12 -8.44
N ARG A 25 -1.01 -10.95 -9.26
CA ARG A 25 -1.11 -10.86 -10.72
C ARG A 25 -2.53 -11.09 -11.20
N GLU A 26 -3.24 -12.04 -10.60
CA GLU A 26 -4.65 -12.29 -10.93
C GLU A 26 -5.54 -11.11 -10.55
N ALA A 27 -5.27 -10.45 -9.41
CA ALA A 27 -5.94 -9.20 -9.06
C ALA A 27 -5.58 -8.05 -10.03
N LEU A 28 -4.33 -7.96 -10.50
CA LEU A 28 -3.97 -6.99 -11.54
C LEU A 28 -4.70 -7.27 -12.86
N LYS A 29 -4.89 -8.54 -13.25
CA LYS A 29 -5.73 -8.87 -14.42
C LYS A 29 -7.17 -8.39 -14.21
N GLY A 30 -7.77 -8.64 -13.05
CA GLY A 30 -9.10 -8.13 -12.73
C GLY A 30 -9.20 -6.60 -12.79
N ALA A 31 -8.18 -5.88 -12.33
CA ALA A 31 -8.13 -4.43 -12.46
C ALA A 31 -8.04 -3.98 -13.93
N LYS A 32 -7.21 -4.66 -14.73
CA LYS A 32 -7.07 -4.42 -16.16
C LYS A 32 -8.38 -4.67 -16.93
N ASP A 33 -9.12 -5.73 -16.58
CA ASP A 33 -10.42 -6.05 -17.20
C ASP A 33 -11.50 -5.00 -16.86
N GLU A 34 -11.34 -4.29 -15.74
CA GLU A 34 -12.12 -3.11 -15.41
C GLU A 34 -11.54 -1.82 -16.02
N GLY A 35 -10.57 -1.90 -16.93
CA GLY A 35 -10.06 -0.77 -17.70
C GLY A 35 -9.03 0.11 -16.98
N ALA A 36 -8.35 -0.41 -15.95
CA ALA A 36 -7.17 0.24 -15.37
C ALA A 36 -5.90 -0.09 -16.17
N SER A 37 -4.95 0.85 -16.22
CA SER A 37 -3.55 0.55 -16.51
C SER A 37 -2.91 -0.08 -15.28
N VAL A 38 -2.13 -1.14 -15.47
CA VAL A 38 -1.60 -1.94 -14.36
C VAL A 38 -0.09 -2.06 -14.41
N THR A 39 0.56 -1.96 -13.24
CA THR A 39 2.01 -2.12 -13.09
C THR A 39 2.32 -3.09 -11.96
N GLU A 40 3.22 -4.04 -12.20
CA GLU A 40 3.75 -4.95 -11.18
C GLU A 40 5.08 -4.41 -10.63
N ILE A 41 5.18 -4.33 -9.30
CA ILE A 41 6.42 -4.06 -8.57
C ILE A 41 6.78 -5.33 -7.81
N PHE A 42 7.66 -6.14 -8.37
CA PHE A 42 8.20 -7.33 -7.71
C PHE A 42 9.44 -6.95 -6.90
N LEU A 43 9.25 -6.63 -5.60
CA LEU A 43 10.28 -6.07 -4.72
C LEU A 43 11.61 -6.85 -4.71
N PRO A 44 11.65 -8.20 -4.78
CA PRO A 44 12.94 -8.91 -4.80
C PRO A 44 13.83 -8.62 -6.02
N LYS A 45 13.32 -7.96 -7.08
CA LYS A 45 14.13 -7.48 -8.22
C LYS A 45 14.74 -6.10 -8.00
N TYR A 46 14.30 -5.38 -6.99
CA TYR A 46 14.76 -4.04 -6.66
C TYR A 46 15.83 -4.11 -5.57
N LYS A 47 16.87 -3.28 -5.69
CA LYS A 47 17.83 -3.02 -4.63
C LYS A 47 17.17 -2.06 -3.65
N LEU A 48 16.91 -2.54 -2.45
CA LEU A 48 16.34 -1.74 -1.37
C LEU A 48 17.08 -2.01 -0.06
N GLY A 49 17.89 -1.06 0.37
CA GLY A 49 18.57 -1.09 1.66
C GLY A 49 17.60 -0.83 2.83
N PHE A 50 18.07 -1.04 4.06
CA PHE A 50 17.26 -0.74 5.25
C PHE A 50 17.17 0.77 5.52
N CYS A 51 16.06 1.18 6.14
CA CYS A 51 15.90 2.56 6.58
C CYS A 51 16.85 2.83 7.76
N THR A 52 17.61 3.92 7.71
CA THR A 52 18.53 4.33 8.78
C THR A 52 17.88 5.24 9.82
N GLY A 53 16.61 5.61 9.65
CA GLY A 53 15.92 6.52 10.55
C GLY A 53 16.45 7.96 10.55
N CYS A 54 17.25 8.35 9.55
CA CYS A 54 17.89 9.67 9.49
C CYS A 54 16.93 10.87 9.30
N LEU A 55 15.66 10.62 8.94
CA LEU A 55 14.63 11.62 8.67
C LEU A 55 14.94 12.62 7.55
N THR A 56 16.05 12.50 6.80
CA THR A 56 16.40 13.42 5.70
C THR A 56 15.27 13.57 4.67
N CYS A 57 14.47 12.52 4.45
CA CYS A 57 13.35 12.58 3.51
C CYS A 57 12.26 13.61 3.86
N THR A 58 12.07 13.98 5.13
CA THR A 58 11.07 15.02 5.49
C THR A 58 11.56 16.43 5.19
N ALA A 59 12.89 16.62 5.16
CA ALA A 59 13.53 17.89 4.80
C ALA A 59 13.73 18.04 3.29
N GLU A 60 14.14 16.95 2.62
CA GLU A 60 14.58 16.96 1.21
C GLU A 60 13.57 16.33 0.24
N GLY A 61 12.55 15.61 0.73
CA GLY A 61 11.54 14.94 -0.08
C GLY A 61 12.05 13.66 -0.76
N LYS A 62 13.33 13.31 -0.58
CA LYS A 62 14.01 12.16 -1.17
C LYS A 62 14.82 11.40 -0.12
N CYS A 63 15.04 10.11 -0.33
CA CYS A 63 15.95 9.33 0.50
C CYS A 63 17.41 9.62 0.12
N PRO A 64 18.34 9.75 1.09
CA PRO A 64 19.77 9.89 0.79
C PRO A 64 20.45 8.56 0.41
N ILE A 65 19.79 7.42 0.65
CA ILE A 65 20.30 6.10 0.27
C ILE A 65 20.12 5.96 -1.25
N LEU A 66 21.21 5.69 -1.96
CA LEU A 66 21.23 5.52 -3.41
C LEU A 66 20.86 4.08 -3.78
N ASP A 67 19.57 3.84 -3.94
CA ASP A 67 18.99 2.58 -4.37
C ASP A 67 17.68 2.81 -5.11
N ASP A 68 16.91 1.76 -5.39
CA ASP A 68 15.78 1.84 -6.31
C ASP A 68 14.48 2.39 -5.65
N LEU A 69 14.55 2.90 -4.41
CA LEU A 69 13.38 3.39 -3.69
C LEU A 69 12.63 4.50 -4.45
N GLU A 70 13.34 5.45 -5.06
CA GLU A 70 12.71 6.59 -5.71
C GLU A 70 11.94 6.18 -6.98
N GLU A 71 12.40 5.14 -7.70
CA GLU A 71 11.65 4.54 -8.80
C GLU A 71 10.34 3.93 -8.29
N ILE A 72 10.41 3.16 -7.20
CA ILE A 72 9.23 2.55 -6.58
C ILE A 72 8.26 3.63 -6.09
N ARG A 73 8.76 4.68 -5.41
CA ARG A 73 7.94 5.80 -4.90
C ARG A 73 7.18 6.50 -6.02
N LYS A 74 7.83 6.75 -7.16
CA LYS A 74 7.19 7.38 -8.31
C LYS A 74 5.96 6.59 -8.77
N LEU A 75 6.12 5.27 -8.96
CA LEU A 75 5.02 4.39 -9.35
C LEU A 75 3.88 4.40 -8.32
N ILE A 76 4.21 4.35 -7.03
CA ILE A 76 3.23 4.35 -5.93
C ILE A 76 2.49 5.69 -5.81
N TYR A 77 3.19 6.82 -5.96
CA TYR A 77 2.60 8.15 -5.85
C TYR A 77 1.74 8.51 -7.06
N GLU A 78 2.02 7.96 -8.24
CA GLU A 78 1.18 8.12 -9.42
C GLU A 78 -0.06 7.20 -9.44
N ALA A 79 -0.06 6.11 -8.67
CA ALA A 79 -1.15 5.13 -8.67
C ALA A 79 -2.44 5.66 -8.03
N ASP A 80 -3.60 5.28 -8.57
CA ASP A 80 -4.90 5.48 -7.91
C ASP A 80 -5.25 4.32 -6.97
N GLY A 81 -4.82 3.10 -7.34
CA GLY A 81 -5.00 1.86 -6.58
C GLY A 81 -3.69 1.15 -6.28
N ILE A 82 -3.55 0.57 -5.10
CA ILE A 82 -2.36 -0.17 -4.68
C ILE A 82 -2.80 -1.51 -4.05
N ILE A 83 -2.30 -2.61 -4.62
CA ILE A 83 -2.51 -3.97 -4.10
C ILE A 83 -1.19 -4.42 -3.47
N LEU A 84 -1.18 -4.65 -2.16
CA LEU A 84 -0.01 -5.10 -1.40
C LEU A 84 -0.07 -6.62 -1.22
N GLY A 85 0.93 -7.33 -1.70
CA GLY A 85 1.04 -8.77 -1.61
C GLY A 85 2.29 -9.22 -0.86
N SER A 86 2.10 -9.88 0.28
CA SER A 86 3.19 -10.53 1.01
C SER A 86 2.80 -11.93 1.46
N PRO A 87 3.70 -12.93 1.42
CA PRO A 87 3.46 -14.18 2.14
C PRO A 87 3.42 -13.92 3.65
N THR A 88 2.74 -14.80 4.39
CA THR A 88 2.74 -14.80 5.86
C THR A 88 3.98 -15.55 6.36
N TYR A 89 4.95 -14.83 6.91
CA TYR A 89 6.11 -15.38 7.62
C TYR A 89 6.09 -14.90 9.07
N SER A 90 6.25 -15.82 10.03
CA SER A 90 6.18 -15.52 11.46
C SER A 90 4.91 -14.75 11.87
N MET A 91 3.76 -15.14 11.30
CA MET A 91 2.44 -14.51 11.51
C MET A 91 2.34 -13.04 11.07
N GLU A 92 3.29 -12.57 10.27
CA GLU A 92 3.34 -11.21 9.74
C GLU A 92 3.66 -11.20 8.24
N HIS A 93 3.62 -10.01 7.64
CA HIS A 93 4.21 -9.79 6.33
C HIS A 93 5.74 -9.96 6.40
N ASN A 94 6.36 -10.36 5.30
CA ASN A 94 7.78 -10.72 5.32
C ASN A 94 8.70 -9.49 5.43
N ALA A 95 9.99 -9.75 5.72
CA ALA A 95 11.01 -8.72 5.90
C ALA A 95 11.16 -7.79 4.69
N ILE A 96 10.96 -8.29 3.45
CA ILE A 96 11.03 -7.47 2.23
C ILE A 96 9.91 -6.42 2.22
N MET A 97 8.67 -6.82 2.52
CA MET A 97 7.55 -5.87 2.61
C MET A 97 7.74 -4.90 3.78
N LYS A 98 8.28 -5.37 4.91
CA LYS A 98 8.57 -4.52 6.07
C LYS A 98 9.63 -3.46 5.74
N CYS A 99 10.71 -3.85 5.06
CA CYS A 99 11.73 -2.93 4.56
C CYS A 99 11.11 -1.87 3.64
N PHE A 100 10.26 -2.28 2.68
CA PHE A 100 9.53 -1.36 1.82
C PHE A 100 8.68 -0.36 2.61
N PHE A 101 7.89 -0.81 3.59
CA PHE A 101 7.09 0.11 4.42
C PHE A 101 7.94 1.09 5.23
N GLU A 102 9.06 0.65 5.79
CA GLU A 102 9.97 1.55 6.52
C GLU A 102 10.67 2.54 5.59
N ARG A 103 11.00 2.13 4.37
CA ARG A 103 11.64 2.96 3.36
C ARG A 103 10.69 3.95 2.70
N LEU A 104 9.38 3.67 2.61
CA LEU A 104 8.39 4.71 2.30
C LEU A 104 8.52 5.88 3.29
N GLY A 105 8.79 5.58 4.56
CA GLY A 105 9.29 6.53 5.54
C GLY A 105 8.31 7.64 5.93
N PRO A 106 8.71 8.50 6.88
CA PRO A 106 7.84 9.53 7.45
C PRO A 106 7.41 10.58 6.42
N TYR A 107 8.23 10.89 5.42
CA TYR A 107 7.83 11.83 4.36
C TYR A 107 6.53 11.38 3.64
N THR A 108 6.43 10.10 3.25
CA THR A 108 5.21 9.54 2.64
C THR A 108 3.98 9.72 3.52
N LEU A 109 4.14 9.48 4.82
CA LEU A 109 3.06 9.51 5.79
C LEU A 109 2.65 10.95 6.15
N TYR A 110 3.62 11.79 6.49
CA TYR A 110 3.39 13.16 6.95
C TYR A 110 2.89 14.05 5.83
N ALA A 111 3.43 13.90 4.61
CA ALA A 111 2.90 14.57 3.44
C ALA A 111 1.59 13.91 2.93
N SER A 112 1.12 12.82 3.54
CA SER A 112 -0.09 12.09 3.14
C SER A 112 -0.09 11.76 1.63
N LEU A 113 1.04 11.27 1.12
CA LEU A 113 1.24 10.98 -0.31
C LEU A 113 0.44 9.77 -0.81
N LEU A 114 0.01 8.91 0.12
CA LEU A 114 -0.96 7.84 -0.18
C LEU A 114 -2.41 8.32 -0.10
N GLY A 115 -2.65 9.58 0.30
CA GLY A 115 -3.99 10.15 0.42
C GLY A 115 -4.73 10.17 -0.92
N GLY A 116 -6.02 9.87 -0.87
CA GLY A 116 -6.91 9.77 -2.03
C GLY A 116 -6.86 8.40 -2.73
N LYS A 117 -5.89 7.55 -2.42
CA LYS A 117 -5.69 6.25 -3.07
C LYS A 117 -6.55 5.15 -2.45
N TYR A 118 -6.76 4.08 -3.22
CA TYR A 118 -7.46 2.86 -2.81
C TYR A 118 -6.44 1.74 -2.59
N GLY A 119 -6.64 0.96 -1.54
CA GLY A 119 -5.70 -0.07 -1.10
C GLY A 119 -6.36 -1.43 -0.95
N ALA A 120 -5.64 -2.48 -1.31
CA ALA A 120 -6.02 -3.87 -1.00
C ALA A 120 -4.81 -4.67 -0.50
N GLY A 121 -5.06 -5.70 0.31
CA GLY A 121 -4.02 -6.57 0.84
C GLY A 121 -4.23 -8.02 0.44
N ILE A 122 -3.18 -8.71 0.01
CA ILE A 122 -3.20 -10.13 -0.35
C ILE A 122 -2.09 -10.84 0.44
N SER A 123 -2.43 -11.95 1.08
CA SER A 123 -1.44 -12.81 1.71
C SER A 123 -1.76 -14.28 1.50
N THR A 124 -0.70 -15.08 1.46
CA THR A 124 -0.79 -16.54 1.47
C THR A 124 0.06 -17.10 2.60
N ALA A 125 -0.46 -18.08 3.33
CA ALA A 125 0.27 -18.78 4.38
C ALA A 125 0.29 -20.28 4.06
N TYR A 126 1.35 -20.97 4.48
CA TYR A 126 1.32 -22.44 4.52
C TYR A 126 0.20 -22.88 5.46
N GLY A 127 0.33 -22.58 6.76
CA GLY A 127 -0.66 -22.92 7.78
C GLY A 127 -1.79 -21.90 7.91
N THR A 128 -1.70 -21.03 8.91
CA THR A 128 -2.81 -20.13 9.34
C THR A 128 -2.47 -18.65 9.14
N GLU A 129 -3.39 -17.77 9.55
CA GLU A 129 -3.18 -16.31 9.62
C GLU A 129 -3.08 -15.53 8.30
N ALA A 130 -3.21 -16.16 7.13
CA ALA A 130 -3.17 -15.43 5.85
C ALA A 130 -4.16 -14.26 5.79
N LYS A 131 -5.39 -14.45 6.28
CA LYS A 131 -6.43 -13.40 6.30
C LYS A 131 -6.06 -12.24 7.25
N LYS A 132 -5.48 -12.54 8.41
CA LYS A 132 -5.04 -11.54 9.38
C LYS A 132 -3.92 -10.69 8.79
N VAL A 133 -2.90 -11.32 8.19
CA VAL A 133 -1.79 -10.63 7.53
C VAL A 133 -2.25 -9.81 6.34
N ALA A 134 -3.13 -10.35 5.49
CA ALA A 134 -3.71 -9.61 4.37
C ALA A 134 -4.44 -8.32 4.83
N LYS A 135 -5.21 -8.41 5.92
CA LYS A 135 -5.82 -7.24 6.56
C LYS A 135 -4.75 -6.30 7.15
N GLY A 136 -3.70 -6.85 7.76
CA GLY A 136 -2.56 -6.11 8.31
C GLY A 136 -1.87 -5.22 7.29
N LEU A 137 -1.61 -5.74 6.08
CA LEU A 137 -1.02 -4.99 4.96
C LEU A 137 -1.79 -3.71 4.62
N THR A 138 -3.12 -3.73 4.74
CA THR A 138 -3.97 -2.55 4.45
C THR A 138 -3.83 -1.43 5.47
N SER A 139 -3.15 -1.67 6.60
CA SER A 139 -3.07 -0.69 7.70
C SER A 139 -2.36 0.59 7.29
N ILE A 140 -1.41 0.54 6.33
CA ILE A 140 -0.75 1.74 5.81
C ILE A 140 -1.72 2.76 5.20
N PHE A 141 -2.83 2.29 4.60
CA PHE A 141 -3.89 3.15 4.04
C PHE A 141 -4.82 3.75 5.10
N LYS A 142 -4.68 3.31 6.35
CA LYS A 142 -5.44 3.85 7.49
C LYS A 142 -4.78 5.09 8.08
N PHE A 143 -3.50 5.28 7.81
CA PHE A 143 -2.69 6.38 8.35
C PHE A 143 -2.53 7.49 7.30
N GLY A 144 -3.53 8.36 7.21
CA GLY A 144 -3.47 9.60 6.42
C GLY A 144 -3.84 10.78 7.29
N ILE A 145 -2.86 11.60 7.67
CA ILE A 145 -3.06 12.71 8.62
C ILE A 145 -3.83 13.86 7.97
N PHE A 146 -3.41 14.26 6.76
CA PHE A 146 -3.98 15.40 6.04
C PHE A 146 -4.98 14.98 4.97
N GLN A 147 -4.76 13.81 4.37
CA GLN A 147 -5.66 13.23 3.36
C GLN A 147 -5.77 11.72 3.57
N ARG A 148 -7.01 11.21 3.59
CA ARG A 148 -7.32 9.80 3.84
C ARG A 148 -7.04 8.93 2.62
N SER A 149 -6.72 7.66 2.84
CA SER A 149 -6.79 6.61 1.82
C SER A 149 -7.95 5.66 2.14
N TYR A 150 -8.32 4.82 1.18
CA TYR A 150 -9.48 3.93 1.26
C TYR A 150 -9.04 2.48 1.15
N VAL A 151 -9.70 1.56 1.86
CA VAL A 151 -9.41 0.13 1.81
C VAL A 151 -10.53 -0.58 1.07
N SER A 152 -10.23 -1.04 -0.15
CA SER A 152 -11.17 -1.77 -1.00
C SER A 152 -11.35 -3.23 -0.56
N GLY A 153 -10.37 -3.84 0.12
CA GLY A 153 -10.55 -5.20 0.63
C GLY A 153 -9.25 -5.91 0.93
N PHE A 154 -9.38 -7.21 1.22
CA PHE A 154 -8.24 -8.08 1.47
C PHE A 154 -8.58 -9.53 1.13
N LEU A 155 -7.56 -10.31 0.76
CA LEU A 155 -7.66 -11.74 0.47
C LEU A 155 -6.54 -12.49 1.19
N GLY A 156 -6.91 -13.41 2.06
CA GLY A 156 -5.97 -14.34 2.69
C GLY A 156 -6.27 -15.77 2.28
N VAL A 157 -5.26 -16.50 1.82
CA VAL A 157 -5.39 -17.91 1.42
C VAL A 157 -4.38 -18.77 2.17
N ASN A 158 -4.86 -19.78 2.89
CA ASN A 158 -4.02 -20.81 3.47
C ASN A 158 -3.86 -21.93 2.44
N THR A 159 -2.62 -22.34 2.16
CA THR A 159 -2.32 -23.34 1.13
C THR A 159 -2.40 -24.76 1.67
N MET A 160 -2.32 -24.92 2.99
CA MET A 160 -2.51 -26.18 3.66
C MET A 160 -4.02 -26.43 3.85
N VAL A 161 -4.59 -27.32 3.02
CA VAL A 161 -6.01 -27.72 3.06
C VAL A 161 -6.14 -29.20 3.39
N LYS A 162 -6.79 -29.53 4.52
CA LYS A 162 -7.07 -30.92 4.97
C LYS A 162 -5.82 -31.84 4.95
N GLY A 163 -4.70 -31.40 5.51
CA GLY A 163 -3.46 -32.19 5.55
C GLY A 163 -2.57 -32.14 4.30
N VAL A 164 -3.05 -31.61 3.17
CA VAL A 164 -2.29 -31.48 1.91
C VAL A 164 -2.00 -30.03 1.52
N GLU A 165 -0.74 -29.71 1.22
CA GLU A 165 -0.37 -28.43 0.62
C GLU A 165 -0.86 -28.38 -0.83
N ARG A 166 -1.60 -27.33 -1.17
CA ARG A 166 -2.09 -27.06 -2.51
C ARG A 166 -1.65 -25.70 -2.99
N ARG A 167 -1.27 -25.60 -4.25
CA ARG A 167 -0.98 -24.30 -4.83
C ARG A 167 -2.28 -23.51 -5.03
N VAL A 168 -2.16 -22.18 -5.03
CA VAL A 168 -3.36 -21.32 -5.16
C VAL A 168 -3.98 -21.36 -6.55
N ASP A 169 -3.19 -21.69 -7.58
CA ASP A 169 -3.62 -21.81 -8.97
C ASP A 169 -4.38 -23.12 -9.25
N GLU A 170 -4.31 -24.11 -8.36
CA GLU A 170 -5.13 -25.32 -8.41
C GLU A 170 -6.59 -25.08 -8.01
N SER A 171 -6.90 -23.91 -7.43
CA SER A 171 -8.24 -23.55 -6.96
C SER A 171 -8.80 -22.39 -7.80
N PRO A 172 -9.75 -22.65 -8.71
CA PRO A 172 -10.41 -21.60 -9.48
C PRO A 172 -11.10 -20.54 -8.60
N ASP A 173 -11.57 -20.92 -7.41
CA ASP A 173 -12.20 -20.01 -6.45
C ASP A 173 -11.19 -19.00 -5.87
N ASN A 174 -9.95 -19.42 -5.58
CA ASN A 174 -8.91 -18.51 -5.12
C ASN A 174 -8.54 -17.47 -6.18
N LEU A 175 -8.40 -17.92 -7.43
CA LEU A 175 -8.12 -17.05 -8.58
C LEU A 175 -9.27 -16.07 -8.82
N LYS A 176 -10.52 -16.56 -8.79
CA LYS A 176 -11.72 -15.71 -8.93
C LYS A 176 -11.79 -14.64 -7.85
N LYS A 177 -11.56 -15.00 -6.58
CA LYS A 177 -11.55 -14.02 -5.47
C LYS A 177 -10.48 -12.95 -5.63
N ALA A 178 -9.30 -13.33 -6.12
CA ALA A 178 -8.23 -12.38 -6.40
C ALA A 178 -8.60 -11.44 -7.56
N HIS A 179 -9.11 -12.01 -8.67
CA HIS A 179 -9.60 -11.26 -9.82
C HIS A 179 -10.69 -10.25 -9.41
N ASP A 180 -11.71 -10.70 -8.69
CA ASP A 180 -12.82 -9.85 -8.20
C ASP A 180 -12.34 -8.74 -7.26
N LEU A 181 -11.30 -8.97 -6.44
CA LEU A 181 -10.68 -7.92 -5.62
C LEU A 181 -10.05 -6.82 -6.49
N GLY A 182 -9.37 -7.22 -7.58
CA GLY A 182 -8.84 -6.32 -8.60
C GLY A 182 -9.91 -5.51 -9.34
N ARG A 183 -11.02 -6.17 -9.67
CA ARG A 183 -12.17 -5.47 -10.27
C ARG A 183 -12.76 -4.46 -9.30
N LYS A 184 -12.93 -4.87 -8.05
CA LYS A 184 -13.51 -4.05 -6.98
C LYS A 184 -12.71 -2.79 -6.72
N ILE A 185 -11.38 -2.87 -6.61
CA ILE A 185 -10.55 -1.67 -6.38
C ILE A 185 -10.71 -0.65 -7.53
N THR A 186 -10.78 -1.14 -8.77
CA THR A 186 -10.98 -0.28 -9.95
C THR A 186 -12.36 0.37 -9.98
N ARG A 187 -13.41 -0.37 -9.61
CA ARG A 187 -14.77 0.19 -9.47
C ARG A 187 -14.86 1.22 -8.35
N ASP A 188 -14.22 0.96 -7.22
CA ASP A 188 -14.17 1.91 -6.10
C ASP A 188 -13.50 3.22 -6.52
N ILE A 189 -12.42 3.16 -7.32
CA ILE A 189 -11.78 4.34 -7.91
C ILE A 189 -12.74 5.07 -8.86
N LYS A 190 -13.38 4.36 -9.81
CA LYS A 190 -14.33 4.95 -10.78
C LYS A 190 -15.49 5.68 -10.10
N SER A 191 -16.04 5.05 -9.06
CA SER A 191 -17.19 5.57 -8.30
C SER A 191 -16.80 6.54 -7.18
N SER A 192 -15.50 6.75 -6.95
CA SER A 192 -15.00 7.55 -5.84
C SER A 192 -15.56 7.11 -4.47
N ASN A 193 -15.61 5.80 -4.22
CA ASN A 193 -16.20 5.23 -3.01
C ASN A 193 -15.41 5.60 -1.73
N LYS A 194 -16.03 6.38 -0.82
CA LYS A 194 -15.31 6.97 0.33
C LYS A 194 -15.34 6.16 1.62
N TYR A 195 -16.04 5.02 1.68
CA TYR A 195 -16.14 4.16 2.87
C TYR A 195 -16.33 4.96 4.19
N PRO A 196 -17.49 5.62 4.41
CA PRO A 196 -17.66 6.60 5.48
C PRO A 196 -17.43 6.06 6.89
N PHE A 197 -17.58 4.75 7.11
CA PHE A 197 -17.36 4.11 8.41
C PHE A 197 -15.95 3.52 8.59
N GLN A 198 -15.09 3.61 7.57
CA GLN A 198 -13.71 3.15 7.66
C GLN A 198 -12.95 3.94 8.73
N ASN A 199 -12.43 3.22 9.73
CA ASN A 199 -11.63 3.75 10.84
C ASN A 199 -12.27 4.97 11.52
N LEU A 200 -13.59 4.97 11.71
CA LEU A 200 -14.33 6.13 12.21
C LEU A 200 -13.75 6.73 13.49
N ILE A 201 -13.43 5.88 14.48
CA ILE A 201 -12.83 6.32 15.76
C ILE A 201 -11.48 7.00 15.51
N MET A 202 -10.58 6.36 14.77
CA MET A 202 -9.27 6.93 14.45
C MET A 202 -9.38 8.22 13.64
N ARG A 203 -10.40 8.38 12.80
CA ARG A 203 -10.64 9.63 12.06
C ARG A 203 -11.00 10.78 12.99
N LEU A 204 -11.80 10.52 14.02
CA LEU A 204 -12.09 11.53 15.03
C LEU A 204 -10.81 11.93 15.78
N VAL A 205 -10.01 10.94 16.19
CA VAL A 205 -8.71 11.19 16.84
C VAL A 205 -7.77 12.00 15.93
N ILE A 206 -7.67 11.63 14.65
CA ILE A 206 -6.85 12.36 13.67
C ILE A 206 -7.37 13.79 13.50
N SER A 207 -8.68 13.97 13.28
CA SER A 207 -9.25 15.28 12.99
C SER A 207 -9.18 16.24 14.17
N LEU A 208 -9.47 15.76 15.38
CA LEU A 208 -9.57 16.58 16.57
C LEU A 208 -8.22 16.83 17.25
N TYR A 209 -7.29 15.88 17.19
CA TYR A 209 -6.04 15.94 17.95
C TYR A 209 -4.80 15.89 17.04
N LEU A 210 -4.62 14.82 16.27
CA LEU A 210 -3.34 14.62 15.58
C LEU A 210 -3.12 15.65 14.48
N LYS A 211 -4.10 15.91 13.62
CA LYS A 211 -3.96 16.84 12.49
C LYS A 211 -3.57 18.26 12.94
N PRO A 212 -4.21 18.87 13.95
CA PRO A 212 -3.74 20.15 14.51
C PRO A 212 -2.30 20.12 15.04
N ILE A 213 -1.92 19.07 15.79
CA ILE A 213 -0.58 18.92 16.37
C ILE A 213 0.47 18.80 15.26
N PHE A 214 0.24 17.91 14.29
CA PHE A 214 1.14 17.73 13.15
C PHE A 214 1.22 18.99 12.29
N LYS A 215 0.09 19.67 12.03
CA LYS A 215 0.06 20.94 11.29
C LYS A 215 0.95 21.97 11.98
N ARG A 216 0.81 22.15 13.29
CA ARG A 216 1.64 23.08 14.08
C ARG A 216 3.12 22.71 14.02
N SER A 217 3.45 21.43 14.23
CA SER A 217 4.83 20.93 14.18
C SER A 217 5.50 21.21 12.83
N ILE A 218 4.79 20.93 11.72
CA ILE A 218 5.29 21.16 10.36
C ILE A 218 5.48 22.65 10.09
N LEU A 219 4.52 23.50 10.49
CA LEU A 219 4.64 24.96 10.32
C LEU A 219 5.82 25.55 11.10
N CYS A 220 6.07 25.07 12.32
CA CYS A 220 7.23 25.51 13.11
C CYS A 220 8.58 25.07 12.53
N ASN A 221 8.60 24.02 11.69
CA ASN A 221 9.82 23.45 11.11
C ASN A 221 9.87 23.57 9.58
N LYS A 222 9.09 24.49 9.00
CA LYS A 222 8.88 24.65 7.54
C LYS A 222 10.14 24.96 6.74
N GLU A 223 11.17 25.51 7.37
CA GLU A 223 12.48 25.81 6.74
C GLU A 223 13.57 24.79 7.12
N GLY A 224 13.27 23.87 8.04
CA GLY A 224 14.22 22.89 8.56
C GLY A 224 13.81 21.45 8.24
N ARG A 225 13.67 20.63 9.29
CA ARG A 225 13.46 19.18 9.16
C ARG A 225 12.17 18.76 8.45
N GLU A 226 11.19 19.65 8.32
CA GLU A 226 9.90 19.36 7.67
C GLU A 226 9.70 20.16 6.38
N ARG A 227 10.77 20.74 5.81
CA ARG A 227 10.69 21.62 4.65
C ARG A 227 10.01 20.98 3.44
N ALA A 228 10.41 19.77 3.04
CA ALA A 228 9.77 19.08 1.93
C ALA A 228 8.35 18.63 2.26
N THR A 229 8.09 18.17 3.48
CA THR A 229 6.74 17.85 3.97
C THR A 229 5.82 19.06 3.84
N TYR A 230 6.26 20.23 4.34
CA TYR A 230 5.54 21.49 4.28
C TYR A 230 5.24 21.87 2.82
N ASN A 231 6.26 21.89 1.96
CA ASN A 231 6.10 22.27 0.56
C ASN A 231 5.12 21.34 -0.18
N SER A 232 5.18 20.02 0.06
CA SER A 232 4.26 19.06 -0.55
C SER A 232 2.81 19.28 -0.11
N LEU A 233 2.58 19.53 1.18
CA LEU A 233 1.25 19.80 1.71
C LEU A 233 0.70 21.16 1.22
N LEU A 234 1.54 22.19 1.15
CA LEU A 234 1.18 23.53 0.68
C LEU A 234 0.77 23.49 -0.80
N GLN A 235 1.57 22.86 -1.66
CA GLN A 235 1.28 22.70 -3.09
C GLN A 235 -0.05 21.96 -3.35
N ARG A 236 -0.46 21.09 -2.43
CA ARG A 236 -1.71 20.31 -2.52
C ARG A 236 -2.88 20.96 -1.74
N GLY A 237 -2.70 22.15 -1.18
CA GLY A 237 -3.73 22.88 -0.44
C GLY A 237 -4.20 22.17 0.83
N LEU A 238 -3.32 21.39 1.48
CA LEU A 238 -3.67 20.58 2.66
C LEU A 238 -3.35 21.25 4.00
N ILE A 239 -2.54 22.31 3.98
CA ILE A 239 -2.19 23.14 5.15
C ILE A 239 -2.32 24.62 4.85
#